data_AF-A0A5S5DIV5-F1
#
_entry.id   AF-A0A5S5DIV5-F1
#
_cell.length_a   1.000
_cell.length_b   1.000
_cell.length_c   1.000
_cell.angle_alpha   90.00
_cell.angle_beta   90.00
_cell.angle_gamma   90.00
#
_symmetry.space_group_name_H-M   'P 1'
#
loop_
_entity.id
_entity.type
_entity.pdbx_description
1 polymer ?
#
loop_
_entity_poly.entity_id
_entity_poly.type
_entity_poly.pdbx_seq_one_letter_code
_entity_poly.pdbx_strand_id
1 'polypeptide(L)'
;MLDALITSKTRLKLLIKFFVSTGNTGYLRGIAEEFDESTNAIRKELNQLTEAGFLEKKQKQKKVVYQANTKHPLFSPVQRLVRSFLGVDKVVDQVLERAGDVQEVILIGAYAKGLDADQLEICVLGDKLNREYLQQAALKAEPLIGKRILLSFEKPEAGGYIVVFQREHVPSTED
;
A
#
# COMPACT_ATOMS: atom_id res chain seq x y z
N MET A 1 -0.47 -17.74 0.43
CA MET A 1 -1.16 -18.21 -0.79
C MET A 1 -0.75 -17.46 -2.08
N LEU A 2 -0.79 -16.12 -2.14
CA LEU A 2 -0.45 -15.39 -3.38
C LEU A 2 1.06 -15.37 -3.68
N ASP A 3 1.88 -15.41 -2.64
CA ASP A 3 3.33 -15.61 -2.66
C ASP A 3 3.76 -16.91 -3.37
N ALA A 4 2.92 -17.95 -3.38
CA ALA A 4 3.17 -19.17 -4.13
C ALA A 4 3.02 -18.98 -5.65
N LEU A 5 2.15 -18.06 -6.08
CA LEU A 5 1.98 -17.70 -7.50
C LEU A 5 2.97 -16.63 -7.94
N ILE A 6 3.34 -15.72 -7.02
CA ILE A 6 4.24 -14.60 -7.25
C ILE A 6 5.50 -14.81 -6.41
N THR A 7 6.43 -15.59 -6.95
CA THR A 7 7.65 -16.03 -6.25
C THR A 7 8.61 -14.88 -5.92
N SER A 8 8.55 -13.77 -6.66
CA SER A 8 9.30 -12.56 -6.36
C SER A 8 8.59 -11.76 -5.25
N LYS A 9 9.18 -11.75 -4.05
CA LYS A 9 8.69 -10.96 -2.91
C LYS A 9 8.64 -9.46 -3.25
N THR A 10 9.68 -8.95 -3.91
CA THR A 10 9.72 -7.57 -4.40
C THR A 10 8.54 -7.26 -5.32
N ARG A 11 8.24 -8.14 -6.28
CA ARG A 11 7.08 -7.97 -7.17
C ARG A 11 5.77 -7.95 -6.40
N LEU A 12 5.58 -8.87 -5.45
CA LEU A 12 4.38 -8.90 -4.64
C LEU A 12 4.21 -7.60 -3.82
N LYS A 13 5.29 -7.09 -3.22
CA LYS A 13 5.28 -5.80 -2.51
C LYS A 13 4.94 -4.62 -3.43
N LEU A 14 5.47 -4.60 -4.66
CA LEU A 14 5.11 -3.59 -5.66
C LEU A 14 3.64 -3.67 -6.06
N LEU A 15 3.11 -4.89 -6.26
CA LEU A 15 1.70 -5.08 -6.57
C LEU A 15 0.82 -4.61 -5.41
N ILE A 16 1.18 -4.93 -4.16
CA ILE A 16 0.51 -4.42 -2.97
C ILE A 16 0.51 -2.88 -2.99
N LYS A 17 1.67 -2.25 -3.13
CA LYS A 17 1.80 -0.78 -3.14
C LYS A 17 0.94 -0.13 -4.21
N PHE A 18 1.00 -0.60 -5.46
CA PHE A 18 0.40 0.11 -6.59
C PHE A 18 -1.06 -0.29 -6.88
N PHE A 19 -1.48 -1.50 -6.52
CA PHE A 19 -2.81 -2.00 -6.92
C PHE A 19 -3.82 -2.02 -5.77
N VAL A 20 -3.41 -1.81 -4.51
CA VAL A 20 -4.36 -1.67 -3.39
C VAL A 20 -5.26 -0.43 -3.57
N SER A 21 -4.69 0.69 -4.01
CA SER A 21 -5.37 1.95 -4.30
C SER A 21 -4.85 2.57 -5.60
N THR A 22 -5.74 3.15 -6.40
CA THR A 22 -5.42 3.76 -7.70
C THR A 22 -4.57 5.03 -7.60
N GLY A 23 -4.56 5.68 -6.43
CA GLY A 23 -3.83 6.94 -6.21
C GLY A 23 -2.36 6.75 -5.83
N ASN A 24 -1.92 5.52 -5.57
CA ASN A 24 -0.58 5.29 -5.03
C ASN A 24 0.49 5.53 -6.09
N THR A 25 1.49 6.33 -5.72
CA THR A 25 2.66 6.61 -6.53
C THR A 25 3.94 6.31 -5.75
N GLY A 26 5.06 6.22 -6.46
CA GLY A 26 6.35 6.05 -5.80
C GLY A 26 7.51 6.33 -6.74
N TYR A 27 8.61 6.83 -6.19
CA TYR A 27 9.88 6.96 -6.92
C TYR A 27 10.83 5.84 -6.47
N LEU A 28 11.73 5.45 -7.37
CA LEU A 28 12.62 4.28 -7.18
C LEU A 28 13.32 4.24 -5.82
N ARG A 29 13.94 5.34 -5.39
CA ARG A 29 14.67 5.39 -4.11
C ARG A 29 13.74 5.29 -2.90
N GLY A 30 12.60 5.97 -2.93
CA GLY A 30 11.63 5.93 -1.83
C GLY A 30 11.04 4.54 -1.67
N ILE A 31 10.74 3.86 -2.77
CA ILE A 31 10.27 2.47 -2.72
C ILE A 31 11.35 1.55 -2.16
N ALA A 32 12.62 1.75 -2.52
CA ALA A 32 13.73 0.95 -1.98
C ALA A 32 13.91 1.16 -0.47
N GLU A 33 13.76 2.39 0.01
CA GLU A 33 13.78 2.75 1.44
C GLU A 33 12.58 2.16 2.18
N GLU A 34 11.35 2.35 1.66
CA GLU A 34 10.13 1.75 2.21
C GLU A 34 10.31 0.24 2.33
N PHE A 35 10.78 -0.42 1.28
CA PHE A 35 10.81 -1.87 1.21
C PHE A 35 12.00 -2.48 1.95
N ASP A 36 12.95 -1.66 2.44
CA ASP A 36 14.23 -2.12 2.99
C ASP A 36 14.95 -3.07 2.01
N GLU A 37 15.01 -2.67 0.74
CA GLU A 37 15.55 -3.47 -0.35
C GLU A 37 16.51 -2.67 -1.24
N SER A 38 17.43 -3.35 -1.91
CA SER A 38 18.37 -2.67 -2.80
C SER A 38 17.64 -1.98 -3.97
N THR A 39 18.12 -0.78 -4.33
CA THR A 39 17.59 -0.03 -5.49
C THR A 39 17.63 -0.85 -6.78
N ASN A 40 18.60 -1.76 -6.94
CA ASN A 40 18.71 -2.59 -8.13
C ASN A 40 17.60 -3.66 -8.20
N ALA A 41 17.25 -4.28 -7.08
CA ALA A 41 16.14 -5.24 -7.01
C ALA A 41 14.82 -4.56 -7.38
N ILE A 42 14.54 -3.40 -6.77
CA ILE A 42 13.34 -2.61 -7.07
C ILE A 42 13.31 -2.18 -8.54
N ARG A 43 14.43 -1.67 -9.07
CA ARG A 43 14.52 -1.22 -10.48
C ARG A 43 14.18 -2.35 -11.45
N LYS A 44 14.71 -3.55 -11.22
CA LYS A 44 14.49 -4.71 -12.09
C LYS A 44 13.01 -5.07 -12.17
N GLU A 45 12.28 -5.05 -11.06
CA GLU A 45 10.85 -5.37 -11.05
C GLU A 45 9.97 -4.22 -11.57
N LEU A 46 10.31 -2.97 -11.24
CA LEU A 46 9.62 -1.80 -11.80
C LEU A 46 9.72 -1.75 -13.33
N ASN A 47 10.90 -2.03 -13.88
CA ASN A 47 11.10 -2.08 -15.33
C ASN A 47 10.24 -3.18 -15.96
N GLN A 48 10.27 -4.40 -15.41
CA GLN A 48 9.44 -5.51 -15.92
C GLN A 48 7.95 -5.19 -15.88
N LEU A 49 7.44 -4.63 -14.79
CA LEU A 49 6.02 -4.25 -14.67
C LEU A 49 5.66 -3.09 -15.60
N THR A 50 6.58 -2.18 -15.88
CA THR A 50 6.38 -1.08 -16.83
C THR A 50 6.38 -1.59 -18.27
N GLU A 51 7.33 -2.45 -18.64
CA GLU A 51 7.44 -3.07 -19.97
C GLU A 51 6.22 -3.96 -20.27
N ALA A 52 5.69 -4.65 -19.26
CA ALA A 52 4.46 -5.42 -19.36
C ALA A 52 3.18 -4.54 -19.32
N GLY A 53 3.30 -3.22 -19.18
CA GLY A 53 2.16 -2.28 -19.21
C GLY A 53 1.34 -2.20 -17.93
N PHE A 54 1.73 -2.87 -16.85
CA PHE A 54 1.05 -2.81 -15.54
C PHE A 54 1.30 -1.49 -14.81
N LEU A 55 2.48 -0.89 -15.01
CA LEU A 55 2.84 0.41 -14.44
C LEU A 55 3.07 1.44 -15.54
N GLU A 56 2.68 2.67 -15.28
CA GLU A 56 3.12 3.84 -16.03
C GLU A 56 4.29 4.49 -15.29
N LYS A 57 5.28 4.98 -16.03
CA LYS A 57 6.32 5.86 -15.50
C LYS A 57 6.15 7.27 -16.08
N LYS A 58 6.17 8.29 -15.22
CA LYS A 58 6.06 9.70 -15.61
C LYS A 58 7.23 10.48 -15.03
N GLN A 59 7.75 11.41 -15.82
CA GLN A 59 8.72 12.38 -15.33
C GLN A 59 7.95 13.47 -14.57
N LYS A 60 8.17 13.58 -13.26
CA LYS A 60 7.63 14.66 -12.43
C LYS A 60 8.82 15.45 -11.89
N GLN A 61 9.02 16.66 -12.43
CA GLN A 61 10.22 17.47 -12.19
C GLN A 61 11.51 16.69 -12.51
N LYS A 62 12.40 16.48 -11.52
CA LYS A 62 13.66 15.74 -11.64
C LYS A 62 13.55 14.28 -11.22
N LYS A 63 12.35 13.76 -10.94
CA LYS A 63 12.13 12.39 -10.46
C LYS A 63 11.26 11.60 -11.44
N VAL A 64 11.59 10.32 -11.62
CA VAL A 64 10.72 9.35 -12.29
C VAL A 64 9.77 8.79 -11.23
N VAL A 65 8.48 8.95 -11.48
CA VAL A 65 7.40 8.47 -10.63
C VAL A 65 6.69 7.31 -11.33
N TYR A 66 6.41 6.26 -10.58
CA TYR A 66 5.68 5.07 -11.03
C TYR A 66 4.28 5.09 -10.43
N GLN A 67 3.30 4.62 -11.19
CA GLN A 67 1.91 4.44 -10.78
C GLN A 67 1.28 3.26 -11.50
N ALA A 68 0.21 2.68 -10.96
CA ALA A 68 -0.54 1.65 -11.67
C ALA A 68 -1.18 2.21 -12.96
N ASN A 69 -1.13 1.44 -14.04
CA ASN A 69 -1.85 1.73 -15.26
C ASN A 69 -3.31 1.30 -15.12
N THR A 70 -4.18 2.22 -14.73
CA THR A 70 -5.62 1.95 -14.54
C THR A 70 -6.36 1.60 -15.84
N LYS A 71 -5.75 1.89 -17.01
CA LYS A 71 -6.29 1.56 -18.33
C LYS A 71 -5.89 0.17 -18.80
N HIS A 72 -4.99 -0.53 -18.09
CA HIS A 72 -4.56 -1.87 -18.45
C HIS A 72 -5.71 -2.88 -18.32
N PRO A 73 -5.94 -3.80 -19.27
CA PRO A 73 -7.06 -4.76 -19.21
C PRO A 73 -7.08 -5.62 -17.94
N LEU A 74 -5.90 -5.91 -17.39
CA LEU A 74 -5.73 -6.68 -16.15
C LEU A 74 -5.68 -5.83 -14.88
N PHE A 75 -5.88 -4.51 -14.96
CA PHE A 75 -5.83 -3.64 -13.79
C PHE A 75 -6.84 -4.09 -12.71
N SER A 76 -8.13 -4.16 -13.05
CA SER A 76 -9.16 -4.53 -12.07
C SER A 76 -9.01 -5.96 -11.54
N PRO A 77 -8.69 -7.00 -12.36
CA PRO A 77 -8.35 -8.33 -11.85
C PRO A 77 -7.19 -8.33 -10.85
N VAL A 78 -6.08 -7.65 -11.15
CA VAL A 78 -4.91 -7.61 -10.25
C VAL A 78 -5.24 -6.85 -8.97
N GLN A 79 -5.95 -5.72 -9.08
CA GLN A 79 -6.42 -4.97 -7.91
C GLN A 79 -7.30 -5.83 -7.01
N ARG A 80 -8.25 -6.58 -7.58
CA ARG A 80 -9.09 -7.50 -6.78
C ARG A 80 -8.25 -8.59 -6.13
N LEU A 81 -7.29 -9.17 -6.85
CA LEU A 81 -6.41 -10.20 -6.31
C LEU A 81 -5.60 -9.68 -5.10
N VAL A 82 -4.99 -8.49 -5.23
CA VAL A 82 -4.23 -7.84 -4.15
C VAL A 82 -5.15 -7.51 -2.97
N ARG A 83 -6.34 -6.97 -3.23
CA ARG A 83 -7.35 -6.66 -2.21
C ARG A 83 -7.80 -7.91 -1.45
N SER A 84 -8.13 -8.99 -2.15
CA SER A 84 -8.44 -10.29 -1.56
C SER A 84 -7.28 -10.86 -0.75
N PHE A 85 -6.05 -10.70 -1.22
CA PHE A 85 -4.86 -11.17 -0.50
C PHE A 85 -4.67 -10.45 0.85
N LEU A 86 -4.84 -9.13 0.86
CA LEU A 86 -4.80 -8.33 2.09
C LEU A 86 -6.06 -8.51 2.95
N GLY A 87 -7.14 -9.06 2.39
CA GLY A 87 -8.44 -9.09 3.04
C GLY A 87 -9.11 -7.72 3.10
N VAL A 88 -8.74 -6.77 2.24
CA VAL A 88 -9.33 -5.42 2.23
C VAL A 88 -10.31 -5.28 1.07
N ASP A 89 -11.52 -4.83 1.33
CA ASP A 89 -12.54 -4.62 0.30
C ASP A 89 -12.82 -3.12 0.09
N LYS A 90 -13.99 -2.76 -0.46
CA LYS A 90 -14.38 -1.36 -0.68
C LYS A 90 -14.79 -0.63 0.60
N VAL A 91 -14.94 -1.32 1.73
CA VAL A 91 -15.36 -0.72 3.01
C VAL A 91 -14.24 0.12 3.62
N VAL A 92 -12.98 -0.13 3.26
CA VAL A 92 -11.82 0.63 3.78
C VAL A 92 -11.95 2.13 3.50
N ASP A 93 -12.42 2.52 2.31
CA ASP A 93 -12.58 3.93 1.96
C ASP A 93 -13.56 4.64 2.92
N GLN A 94 -14.67 3.98 3.27
CA GLN A 94 -15.67 4.48 4.23
C GLN A 94 -15.13 4.55 5.66
N VAL A 95 -14.23 3.63 6.03
CA VAL A 95 -13.55 3.66 7.32
C VAL A 95 -12.61 4.86 7.38
N LEU A 96 -11.84 5.12 6.34
CA LEU A 96 -10.91 6.25 6.28
C LEU A 96 -11.62 7.60 6.35
N GLU A 97 -12.79 7.76 5.71
CA GLU A 97 -13.60 8.99 5.79
C GLU A 97 -14.04 9.34 7.22
N ARG A 98 -14.26 8.33 8.06
CA ARG A 98 -14.72 8.47 9.45
C ARG A 98 -13.59 8.44 10.48
N ALA A 99 -12.37 8.14 10.03
CA ALA A 99 -11.19 7.99 10.87
C ALA A 99 -10.58 9.33 11.35
N GLY A 100 -11.08 10.46 10.83
CA GLY A 100 -10.53 11.79 11.10
C GLY A 100 -9.47 12.18 10.07
N ASP A 101 -8.43 12.90 10.50
CA ASP A 101 -7.38 13.37 9.60
C ASP A 101 -6.31 12.30 9.38
N VAL A 102 -6.59 11.31 8.52
CA VAL A 102 -5.62 10.30 8.10
C VAL A 102 -4.70 10.90 7.03
N GLN A 103 -3.41 10.94 7.34
CA GLN A 103 -2.36 11.40 6.43
C GLN A 103 -1.69 10.22 5.71
N GLU A 104 -1.40 9.13 6.43
CA GLU A 104 -0.77 7.94 5.86
C GLU A 104 -1.34 6.65 6.46
N VAL A 105 -1.46 5.61 5.63
CA VAL A 105 -1.70 4.23 6.06
C VAL A 105 -0.55 3.38 5.54
N ILE A 106 0.08 2.66 6.47
CA ILE A 106 1.30 1.91 6.25
C ILE A 106 1.06 0.46 6.63
N LEU A 107 1.33 -0.47 5.70
CA LEU A 107 1.43 -1.89 6.03
C LEU A 107 2.82 -2.18 6.60
N ILE A 108 2.85 -2.97 7.68
CA ILE A 108 4.08 -3.45 8.31
C ILE A 108 4.04 -4.99 8.41
N GLY A 109 5.06 -5.57 9.05
CA GLY A 109 5.03 -6.99 9.37
C GLY A 109 5.13 -7.93 8.16
N ALA A 110 4.37 -9.03 8.18
CA ALA A 110 4.45 -10.08 7.17
C ALA A 110 4.11 -9.60 5.75
N TYR A 111 3.02 -8.84 5.60
CA TYR A 111 2.58 -8.32 4.30
C TYR A 111 3.56 -7.31 3.71
N ALA A 112 4.20 -6.49 4.55
CA ALA A 112 5.28 -5.61 4.11
C ALA A 112 6.51 -6.36 3.59
N LYS A 113 6.69 -7.61 4.01
CA LYS A 113 7.74 -8.52 3.52
C LYS A 113 7.30 -9.38 2.33
N GLY A 114 6.07 -9.18 1.83
CA GLY A 114 5.49 -9.99 0.75
C GLY A 114 5.17 -11.42 1.21
N LEU A 115 4.73 -11.59 2.46
CA LEU A 115 4.33 -12.88 3.02
C LEU A 115 2.86 -12.83 3.43
N ASP A 116 2.17 -13.97 3.31
CA ASP A 116 0.82 -14.17 3.82
C ASP A 116 0.87 -14.52 5.32
N ALA A 117 -0.08 -14.01 6.10
CA ALA A 117 -0.15 -14.23 7.54
C ALA A 117 -1.57 -14.12 8.08
N ASP A 118 -1.80 -14.69 9.27
CA ASP A 118 -3.07 -14.64 10.03
C ASP A 118 -3.37 -13.26 10.62
N GLN A 119 -2.39 -12.36 10.58
CA GLN A 119 -2.43 -11.04 11.16
C GLN A 119 -2.03 -9.98 10.13
N LEU A 120 -2.86 -8.95 10.03
CA LEU A 120 -2.66 -7.76 9.20
C LEU A 120 -2.24 -6.61 10.12
N GLU A 121 -1.01 -6.17 9.98
CA GLU A 121 -0.43 -5.11 10.80
C GLU A 121 -0.44 -3.80 10.02
N ILE A 122 -1.12 -2.79 10.57
CA ILE A 122 -1.36 -1.51 9.92
C ILE A 122 -0.98 -0.38 10.87
N CYS A 123 -0.14 0.53 10.40
CA CYS A 123 0.13 1.80 11.05
C CYS A 123 -0.72 2.90 10.39
N VAL A 124 -1.46 3.66 11.18
CA VAL A 124 -2.27 4.80 10.73
C VAL A 124 -1.70 6.08 11.32
N LEU A 125 -1.22 6.97 10.46
CA LEU A 125 -0.63 8.25 10.85
C LEU A 125 -1.54 9.41 10.46
N GLY A 126 -1.58 10.41 11.32
CA GLY A 126 -2.43 11.58 11.18
C GLY A 126 -2.61 12.30 12.51
N ASP A 127 -3.08 13.55 12.46
CA ASP A 127 -3.14 14.40 13.65
C ASP A 127 -4.36 14.06 14.50
N LYS A 128 -5.56 14.36 13.97
CA LYS A 128 -6.84 14.24 14.67
C LYS A 128 -7.52 12.91 14.36
N LEU A 129 -6.83 11.81 14.66
CA LEU A 129 -7.34 10.46 14.42
C LEU A 129 -8.38 10.06 15.47
N ASN A 130 -9.51 9.52 15.03
CA ASN A 130 -10.48 8.83 15.89
C ASN A 130 -10.00 7.39 16.14
N ARG A 131 -9.08 7.24 17.10
CA ARG A 131 -8.43 5.96 17.42
C ARG A 131 -9.42 4.91 17.92
N GLU A 132 -10.41 5.32 18.71
CA GLU A 132 -11.46 4.43 19.21
C GLU A 132 -12.29 3.87 18.06
N TYR A 133 -12.75 4.74 17.14
CA TYR A 133 -13.47 4.31 15.94
C TYR A 133 -12.64 3.35 15.09
N LEU A 134 -11.35 3.68 14.85
CA LEU A 134 -10.45 2.84 14.07
C LEU A 134 -10.27 1.44 14.69
N GLN A 135 -10.09 1.36 16.02
CA GLN A 135 -10.02 0.07 16.71
C GLN A 135 -11.33 -0.71 16.62
N GLN A 136 -12.48 -0.05 16.78
CA GLN A 136 -13.79 -0.70 16.64
C GLN A 136 -14.05 -1.18 15.20
N ALA A 137 -13.62 -0.42 14.20
CA ALA A 137 -13.70 -0.79 12.80
C ALA A 137 -12.81 -2.01 12.49
N ALA A 138 -11.58 -2.02 13.01
CA ALA A 138 -10.67 -3.15 12.90
C ALA A 138 -11.29 -4.43 13.49
N LEU A 139 -11.76 -4.40 14.73
CA LEU A 139 -12.39 -5.55 15.40
C LEU A 139 -13.60 -6.10 14.62
N LYS A 140 -14.40 -5.23 14.00
CA LYS A 140 -15.53 -5.65 13.16
C LYS A 140 -15.10 -6.26 11.83
N ALA A 141 -13.96 -5.84 11.30
CA ALA A 141 -13.42 -6.34 10.04
C ALA A 141 -12.71 -7.70 10.21
N GLU A 142 -12.08 -7.97 11.35
CA GLU A 142 -11.37 -9.25 11.61
C GLU A 142 -12.16 -10.51 11.19
N PRO A 143 -13.42 -10.72 11.62
CA PRO A 143 -14.19 -11.92 11.25
C PRO A 143 -14.61 -11.92 9.77
N LEU A 144 -14.71 -10.76 9.12
CA LEU A 144 -15.09 -10.64 7.71
C LEU A 144 -13.93 -11.03 6.80
N ILE A 145 -12.70 -10.74 7.23
CA ILE A 145 -11.50 -10.94 6.43
C ILE A 145 -10.73 -12.21 6.82
N GLY A 146 -11.11 -12.82 7.96
CA GLY A 146 -10.50 -14.03 8.50
C GLY A 146 -9.08 -13.81 9.04
N LYS A 147 -8.75 -12.58 9.45
CA LYS A 147 -7.41 -12.18 9.93
C LYS A 147 -7.53 -11.27 11.13
N ARG A 148 -6.60 -11.36 12.07
CA ARG A 148 -6.46 -10.36 13.14
C ARG A 148 -5.94 -9.05 12.55
N ILE A 149 -6.39 -7.91 13.05
CA ILE A 149 -5.95 -6.59 12.58
C ILE A 149 -5.29 -5.88 13.75
N LEU A 150 -3.99 -5.63 13.62
CA LEU A 150 -3.20 -4.92 14.62
C LEU A 150 -2.97 -3.49 14.14
N LEU A 151 -3.52 -2.52 14.88
CA LEU A 151 -3.34 -1.11 14.60
C LEU A 151 -2.25 -0.51 15.48
N SER A 152 -1.32 0.21 14.86
CA SER A 152 -0.43 1.15 15.52
C SER A 152 -0.65 2.57 14.97
N PHE A 153 -0.16 3.56 15.71
CA PHE A 153 -0.35 4.97 15.37
C PHE A 153 0.96 5.77 15.44
N GLU A 154 2.06 5.03 15.34
CA GLU A 154 3.43 5.54 15.39
C GLU A 154 4.18 4.96 14.20
N LYS A 155 5.01 5.79 13.58
CA LYS A 155 5.73 5.40 12.37
C LYS A 155 6.70 4.26 12.72
N PRO A 156 6.78 3.18 11.92
CA PRO A 156 7.72 2.10 12.20
C PRO A 156 9.15 2.61 12.21
N GLU A 157 9.89 2.32 13.28
CA GLU A 157 11.28 2.76 13.46
C GLU A 157 12.29 1.91 12.69
N ALA A 158 11.94 0.65 12.39
CA ALA A 158 12.83 -0.30 11.72
C ALA A 158 12.07 -1.33 10.88
N GLY A 159 12.75 -1.85 9.87
CA GLY A 159 12.25 -2.86 8.95
C GLY A 159 11.43 -2.29 7.80
N GLY A 160 11.31 -3.08 6.73
CA GLY A 160 10.53 -2.70 5.55
C GLY A 160 9.03 -2.54 5.86
N TYR A 161 8.44 -1.49 5.28
CA TYR A 161 7.04 -1.14 5.33
C TYR A 161 6.52 -0.82 3.91
N ILE A 162 5.21 -0.70 3.75
CA ILE A 162 4.60 -0.30 2.47
C ILE A 162 3.59 0.79 2.74
N VAL A 163 3.83 1.99 2.19
CA VAL A 163 2.81 3.05 2.21
C VAL A 163 1.73 2.70 1.19
N VAL A 164 0.53 2.40 1.69
CA VAL A 164 -0.64 1.96 0.89
C VAL A 164 -1.71 3.03 0.75
N PHE A 165 -1.60 4.10 1.52
CA PHE A 165 -2.36 5.33 1.35
C PHE A 165 -1.50 6.49 1.82
N GLN A 166 -1.49 7.56 1.06
CA GLN A 166 -0.92 8.83 1.46
C GLN A 166 -1.84 9.93 0.93
N ARG A 167 -2.28 10.82 1.82
CA ARG A 167 -3.08 11.98 1.43
C ARG A 167 -2.19 12.88 0.58
N GLU A 168 -2.62 13.18 -0.65
CA GLU A 168 -1.93 14.19 -1.45
C GLU A 168 -2.01 15.52 -0.68
N HIS A 169 -0.86 16.10 -0.36
CA HIS A 169 -0.78 17.44 0.18
C HIS A 169 -1.29 18.37 -0.93
N VAL A 170 -2.55 18.80 -0.83
CA VAL A 170 -3.01 19.97 -1.58
C VAL A 170 -2.24 21.12 -0.95
N PRO A 171 -1.31 21.78 -1.66
CA PRO A 171 -0.70 22.98 -1.11
C PRO A 171 -1.85 23.92 -0.80
N SER A 172 -1.93 24.37 0.46
CA SER A 172 -2.73 25.53 0.82
C SER A 172 -2.43 26.58 -0.22
N THR A 173 -3.43 26.97 -0.99
CA THR A 173 -3.35 28.18 -1.79
C THR A 173 -3.22 29.27 -0.73
N GLU A 174 -1.99 29.75 -0.52
CA GLU A 174 -1.74 30.95 0.26
C GLU A 174 -2.47 32.08 -0.47
N ASP A 175 -3.54 32.58 0.16
CA ASP A 175 -4.09 33.91 -0.08
C ASP A 175 -3.41 34.92 0.87
#